data_AF-Q0JR25-F1
#
_entry.id   AF-Q0JR25-F1
#
_cell.length_a   1.000
_cell.length_b   1.000
_cell.length_c   1.000
_cell.angle_alpha   90.00
_cell.angle_beta   90.00
_cell.angle_gamma   90.00
#
_symmetry.space_group_name_H-M   'P 1'
#
loop_
_entity.id
_entity.type
_entity.pdbx_description
1 polymer ?
#
loop_
_entity_poly.entity_id
_entity_poly.type
_entity_poly.pdbx_seq_one_letter_code
_entity_poly.pdbx_strand_id
1 'polypeptide(L)'
;MSNTTMATSTILLFLLAGLAAAHGDGDTTIRLPSDGAKASRPRAAKPWDCCDNIEISRLMIYPPLYRCNDEVKQCAAACKECVEAPGGDFNGGAFVCSDWFSTVDPGPKCTAALDGLSMERPWKCCDNIKRLPTKPDPPQWRCNDELEPSQCTAACKSCREAPGPFPGKLICEDIYWGADPGPFCTPRPWGDCCDKAFCNKMNPPTCRCMDEVKECADACKDCQRVESSEPPRYVCKDRFTGHPGPVCKPRAEN
;
A
#
# COMPACT_ATOMS: atom_id res chain seq x y z
N MET A 1 58.84 -24.03 4.85
CA MET A 1 59.13 -22.64 4.43
C MET A 1 57.92 -21.81 4.82
N SER A 2 57.71 -21.52 6.11
CA SER A 2 58.25 -20.38 6.87
C SER A 2 58.20 -19.07 6.10
N ASN A 3 57.27 -18.17 6.44
CA ASN A 3 57.60 -17.01 7.28
C ASN A 3 56.35 -16.31 7.84
N THR A 4 56.32 -16.30 9.17
CA THR A 4 55.55 -15.50 10.11
C THR A 4 55.99 -14.04 10.09
N THR A 5 55.09 -13.10 10.39
CA THR A 5 55.40 -11.95 11.28
C THR A 5 54.14 -11.29 11.83
N MET A 6 54.15 -11.11 13.16
CA MET A 6 53.12 -10.49 14.01
C MET A 6 53.35 -8.99 14.20
N ALA A 7 52.48 -8.37 15.01
CA ALA A 7 52.62 -7.16 15.83
C ALA A 7 51.74 -5.99 15.34
N THR A 8 51.00 -5.22 16.15
CA THR A 8 50.91 -5.09 17.62
C THR A 8 49.70 -4.21 17.96
N SER A 9 49.09 -4.45 19.12
CA SER A 9 47.98 -3.70 19.73
C SER A 9 48.49 -2.55 20.59
N THR A 10 47.80 -1.40 20.63
CA THR A 10 47.94 -0.39 21.71
C THR A 10 46.61 0.32 21.99
N ILE A 11 46.07 0.02 23.18
CA ILE A 11 44.96 0.69 23.86
C ILE A 11 45.56 1.84 24.68
N LEU A 12 45.00 3.05 24.61
CA LEU A 12 45.38 4.15 25.49
C LEU A 12 44.13 4.90 26.00
N LEU A 13 43.76 4.64 27.25
CA LEU A 13 42.88 5.47 28.07
C LEU A 13 43.71 6.59 28.70
N PHE A 14 43.22 7.83 28.64
CA PHE A 14 43.64 8.91 29.53
C PHE A 14 42.42 9.52 30.21
N LEU A 15 42.30 9.21 31.50
CA LEU A 15 41.57 9.98 32.52
C LEU A 15 42.50 11.09 33.03
N LEU A 16 41.91 12.23 33.46
CA LEU A 16 42.39 13.29 34.38
C LEU A 16 41.84 14.64 33.86
N ALA A 17 41.49 15.66 34.63
CA ALA A 17 41.10 15.94 36.01
C ALA A 17 40.87 17.47 36.06
N GLY A 18 40.06 18.00 36.98
CA GLY A 18 40.19 19.41 37.39
C GLY A 18 38.89 20.13 37.73
N LEU A 19 38.53 20.15 39.02
CA LEU A 19 37.54 21.02 39.64
C LEU A 19 38.11 22.44 39.86
N ALA A 20 37.23 23.46 39.79
CA ALA A 20 37.36 24.69 40.57
C ALA A 20 35.97 25.25 40.91
N ALA A 21 35.80 25.66 42.18
CA ALA A 21 34.56 26.00 42.87
C ALA A 21 34.21 27.49 42.82
N ALA A 22 32.93 27.86 43.06
CA ALA A 22 32.55 28.94 43.99
C ALA A 22 31.02 29.10 44.19
N HIS A 23 30.61 28.86 45.45
CA HIS A 23 29.77 29.68 46.37
C HIS A 23 28.33 30.16 46.07
N GLY A 24 27.44 29.78 47.00
CA GLY A 24 26.28 30.55 47.51
C GLY A 24 24.97 30.34 46.73
N ASP A 25 23.76 30.28 47.29
CA ASP A 25 23.19 30.38 48.64
C ASP A 25 21.76 29.79 48.51
N GLY A 26 21.14 29.42 49.63
CA GLY A 26 20.05 28.45 49.73
C GLY A 26 18.80 28.68 48.88
N ASP A 27 18.32 27.58 48.29
CA ASP A 27 16.92 27.18 48.44
C ASP A 27 16.80 25.67 48.10
N THR A 28 16.27 24.90 49.05
CA THR A 28 16.22 23.44 49.02
C THR A 28 15.12 22.93 48.06
N THR A 29 15.31 23.13 46.76
CA THR A 29 14.56 22.40 45.73
C THR A 29 15.46 21.35 45.12
N ILE A 30 15.23 20.08 45.47
CA ILE A 30 15.85 18.92 44.81
C ILE A 30 15.45 18.98 43.33
N ARG A 31 16.32 19.56 42.50
CA ARG A 31 16.19 19.51 41.04
C ARG A 31 16.67 18.14 40.59
N LEU A 32 15.71 17.29 40.25
CA LEU A 32 15.96 16.11 39.42
C LEU A 32 16.74 16.56 38.17
N PRO A 33 17.76 15.81 37.71
CA PRO A 33 18.39 16.10 36.44
C PRO A 33 17.33 16.05 35.36
N SER A 34 17.10 17.17 34.67
CA SER A 34 16.42 17.18 33.37
C SER A 34 17.37 16.59 32.31
N ASP A 35 17.92 15.41 32.58
CA ASP A 35 18.74 14.63 31.64
C ASP A 35 17.84 13.55 31.04
N GLY A 36 17.08 13.99 30.06
CA GLY A 36 16.26 13.13 29.23
C GLY A 36 16.22 13.65 27.81
N ALA A 37 17.37 14.14 27.29
CA ALA A 37 17.57 14.22 25.86
C ALA A 37 17.38 12.79 25.33
N LYS A 38 16.15 12.50 24.86
CA LYS A 38 15.81 11.23 24.24
C LYS A 38 16.80 11.05 23.10
N ALA A 39 17.82 10.21 23.31
CA ALA A 39 18.66 9.71 22.24
C ALA A 39 17.70 9.06 21.24
N SER A 40 17.38 9.78 20.16
CA SER A 40 16.62 9.23 19.05
C SER A 40 17.49 8.10 18.52
N ARG A 41 17.11 6.83 18.76
CA ARG A 41 17.75 5.69 18.11
C ARG A 41 17.85 5.99 16.62
N PRO A 42 19.00 5.74 15.96
CA PRO A 42 19.10 5.87 14.52
C PRO A 42 17.94 5.13 13.88
N ARG A 43 17.16 5.83 13.04
CA ARG A 43 16.07 5.21 12.29
C ARG A 43 16.71 4.10 11.45
N ALA A 44 16.19 2.88 11.55
CA ALA A 44 16.73 1.76 10.78
C ALA A 44 16.77 2.14 9.29
N ALA A 45 17.88 1.85 8.62
CA ALA A 45 17.98 2.04 7.17
C ALA A 45 16.98 1.13 6.46
N LYS A 46 16.43 1.61 5.33
CA LYS A 46 15.51 0.81 4.52
C LYS A 46 16.28 -0.37 3.89
N PRO A 47 15.79 -1.63 3.97
CA PRO A 47 16.57 -2.80 3.54
C PRO A 47 16.72 -2.99 2.03
N TRP A 48 15.99 -2.23 1.21
CA TRP A 48 16.01 -2.30 -0.26
C TRP A 48 15.91 -0.90 -0.88
N ASP A 49 16.52 -0.71 -2.04
CA ASP A 49 16.47 0.56 -2.78
C ASP A 49 15.13 0.71 -3.53
N CYS A 50 14.70 -0.37 -4.18
CA CYS A 50 13.44 -0.51 -4.90
C CYS A 50 12.83 -1.89 -4.62
N CYS A 51 11.53 -2.10 -4.88
CA CYS A 51 10.88 -3.40 -4.73
C CYS A 51 9.71 -3.60 -5.70
N ASP A 52 9.73 -4.65 -6.51
CA ASP A 52 8.66 -5.02 -7.46
C ASP A 52 7.55 -5.85 -6.81
N ASN A 53 7.93 -6.76 -5.90
CA ASN A 53 7.09 -7.71 -5.18
C ASN A 53 7.07 -7.41 -3.68
N ILE A 54 6.42 -6.30 -3.32
CA ILE A 54 6.26 -5.90 -1.91
C ILE A 54 5.20 -6.76 -1.21
N GLU A 55 5.46 -7.13 0.02
CA GLU A 55 4.51 -7.76 0.93
C GLU A 55 4.25 -6.84 2.11
N ILE A 56 2.96 -6.67 2.47
CA ILE A 56 2.55 -5.93 3.65
C ILE A 56 2.14 -6.89 4.77
N SER A 57 2.56 -6.57 6.00
CA SER A 57 2.17 -7.34 7.17
C SER A 57 0.66 -7.22 7.39
N ARG A 58 0.02 -8.34 7.71
CA ARG A 58 -1.40 -8.36 8.07
C ARG A 58 -1.70 -7.74 9.45
N LEU A 59 -0.66 -7.37 10.19
CA LEU A 59 -0.80 -6.67 11.47
C LEU A 59 -1.13 -5.20 11.21
N MET A 60 -2.25 -4.72 11.74
CA MET A 60 -2.68 -3.32 11.65
C MET A 60 -1.87 -2.40 12.59
N ILE A 61 -0.57 -2.28 12.32
CA ILE A 61 0.38 -1.42 13.07
C ILE A 61 0.72 -0.21 12.20
N TYR A 62 0.90 0.96 12.82
CA TYR A 62 1.30 2.18 12.13
C TYR A 62 2.67 2.70 12.62
N PRO A 63 3.63 3.00 11.72
CA PRO A 63 3.57 2.80 10.26
C PRO A 63 3.50 1.30 9.88
N PRO A 64 2.85 0.94 8.75
CA PRO A 64 2.76 -0.46 8.31
C PRO A 64 4.13 -1.12 8.16
N LEU A 65 4.15 -2.43 8.35
CA LEU A 65 5.35 -3.26 8.17
C LEU A 65 5.33 -3.85 6.76
N TYR A 66 6.43 -3.70 6.04
CA TYR A 66 6.63 -4.24 4.69
C TYR A 66 7.81 -5.19 4.63
N ARG A 67 7.83 -6.09 3.64
CA ARG A 67 8.97 -6.93 3.26
C ARG A 67 9.08 -6.96 1.74
N CYS A 68 10.30 -6.99 1.19
CA CYS A 68 10.50 -7.10 -0.24
C CYS A 68 10.83 -8.53 -0.67
N ASN A 69 9.99 -9.13 -1.51
CA ASN A 69 10.14 -10.49 -2.01
C ASN A 69 10.74 -10.54 -3.43
N ASP A 70 11.59 -9.57 -3.75
CA ASP A 70 12.31 -9.56 -5.03
C ASP A 70 13.47 -10.56 -4.99
N GLU A 71 13.56 -11.38 -6.04
CA GLU A 71 14.70 -12.27 -6.25
C GLU A 71 15.87 -11.47 -6.85
N VAL A 72 16.93 -11.31 -6.08
CA VAL A 72 18.13 -10.56 -6.46
C VAL A 72 19.35 -11.48 -6.51
N LYS A 73 20.34 -11.11 -7.32
CA LYS A 73 21.64 -11.81 -7.34
C LYS A 73 22.45 -11.57 -6.06
N GLN A 74 22.23 -10.43 -5.40
CA GLN A 74 22.88 -10.04 -4.16
C GLN A 74 21.96 -9.08 -3.40
N CYS A 75 21.77 -9.31 -2.11
CA CYS A 75 20.99 -8.40 -1.27
C CYS A 75 21.69 -7.03 -1.11
N ALA A 76 20.88 -5.98 -0.91
CA ALA A 76 21.38 -4.65 -0.60
C ALA A 76 22.14 -4.65 0.75
N ALA A 77 23.11 -3.75 0.91
CA ALA A 77 23.94 -3.67 2.11
C ALA A 77 23.15 -3.37 3.40
N ALA A 78 21.95 -2.78 3.26
CA ALA A 78 21.05 -2.48 4.37
C ALA A 78 20.20 -3.70 4.81
N CYS A 79 20.14 -4.75 3.99
CA CYS A 79 19.45 -5.99 4.33
C CYS A 79 20.26 -6.79 5.35
N LYS A 80 19.66 -7.08 6.50
CA LYS A 80 20.29 -7.83 7.59
C LYS A 80 20.17 -9.33 7.39
N GLU A 81 19.01 -9.79 6.92
CA GLU A 81 18.71 -11.20 6.70
C GLU A 81 18.51 -11.49 5.21
N CYS A 82 19.60 -11.82 4.54
CA CYS A 82 19.59 -12.23 3.14
C CYS A 82 19.51 -13.76 3.05
N VAL A 83 18.44 -14.28 2.47
CA VAL A 83 18.19 -15.73 2.39
C VAL A 83 18.17 -16.21 0.94
N GLU A 84 18.51 -17.47 0.69
CA GLU A 84 18.38 -18.07 -0.64
C GLU A 84 16.91 -18.24 -1.03
N ALA A 85 16.57 -17.88 -2.27
CA ALA A 85 15.22 -17.96 -2.79
C ALA A 85 14.83 -19.43 -3.06
N PRO A 86 13.64 -19.86 -2.62
CA PRO A 86 13.16 -21.22 -2.85
C PRO A 86 12.71 -21.39 -4.32
N GLY A 87 13.67 -21.60 -5.22
CA GLY A 87 13.41 -21.82 -6.65
C GLY A 87 14.38 -21.17 -7.63
N GLY A 88 15.52 -20.64 -7.17
CA GLY A 88 16.42 -19.82 -7.98
C GLY A 88 16.73 -20.36 -9.38
N ASP A 89 16.17 -19.69 -10.39
CA ASP A 89 16.35 -19.97 -11.82
C ASP A 89 17.71 -19.47 -12.38
N PHE A 90 18.58 -18.94 -11.51
CA PHE A 90 19.90 -18.45 -11.88
C PHE A 90 20.98 -19.49 -11.56
N ASN A 91 21.95 -19.66 -12.47
CA ASN A 91 23.17 -20.49 -12.32
C ASN A 91 24.15 -20.00 -11.21
N GLY A 92 23.62 -19.44 -10.13
CA GLY A 92 24.34 -18.91 -8.97
C GLY A 92 23.45 -18.63 -7.75
N GLY A 93 22.21 -19.13 -7.74
CA GLY A 93 21.22 -18.85 -6.70
C GLY A 93 20.56 -17.47 -6.88
N ALA A 94 19.30 -17.37 -6.47
CA ALA A 94 18.65 -16.09 -6.20
C ALA A 94 18.60 -15.90 -4.68
N PHE A 95 18.61 -14.64 -4.23
CA PHE A 95 18.45 -14.28 -2.82
C PHE A 95 17.23 -13.38 -2.66
N VAL A 96 16.62 -13.44 -1.48
CA VAL A 96 15.51 -12.56 -1.07
C VAL A 96 15.89 -11.90 0.25
N CYS A 97 15.53 -10.62 0.41
CA CYS A 97 15.71 -9.93 1.68
C CYS A 97 14.53 -10.21 2.62
N SER A 98 14.78 -10.88 3.73
CA SER A 98 13.75 -11.28 4.71
C SER A 98 13.38 -10.19 5.71
N ASP A 99 14.07 -9.04 5.68
CA ASP A 99 13.86 -7.95 6.63
C ASP A 99 12.45 -7.35 6.53
N TRP A 100 11.79 -7.21 7.68
CA TRP A 100 10.58 -6.39 7.80
C TRP A 100 10.95 -4.94 8.12
N PHE A 101 10.34 -3.99 7.41
CA PHE A 101 10.59 -2.56 7.55
C PHE A 101 9.30 -1.77 7.81
N SER A 102 9.28 -1.01 8.90
CA SER A 102 8.14 -0.14 9.24
C SER A 102 8.31 1.24 8.60
N THR A 103 7.41 1.58 7.68
CA THR A 103 7.45 2.86 6.94
C THR A 103 6.05 3.24 6.46
N VAL A 104 5.87 4.50 6.08
CA VAL A 104 4.68 4.95 5.33
C VAL A 104 4.85 4.75 3.82
N ASP A 105 6.10 4.64 3.35
CA ASP A 105 6.48 4.51 1.95
C ASP A 105 7.58 3.41 1.81
N PRO A 106 7.28 2.25 1.21
CA PRO A 106 8.25 1.18 0.96
C PRO A 106 9.25 1.50 -0.17
N GLY A 107 9.06 2.60 -0.90
CA GLY A 107 9.92 3.05 -1.98
C GLY A 107 9.42 2.64 -3.38
N PRO A 108 10.20 2.98 -4.42
CA PRO A 108 9.81 2.76 -5.80
C PRO A 108 9.92 1.28 -6.23
N LYS A 109 9.30 0.94 -7.35
CA LYS A 109 9.54 -0.32 -8.06
C LYS A 109 10.90 -0.35 -8.74
N CYS A 110 11.48 -1.54 -8.92
CA CYS A 110 12.76 -1.74 -9.61
C CYS A 110 12.58 -1.76 -11.12
N THR A 111 11.51 -2.41 -11.59
CA THR A 111 11.07 -2.26 -12.96
C THR A 111 10.62 -0.81 -13.16
N ALA A 112 11.27 -0.14 -14.13
CA ALA A 112 10.96 1.23 -14.50
C ALA A 112 9.43 1.39 -14.53
N ALA A 113 8.94 2.27 -13.66
CA ALA A 113 7.53 2.54 -13.51
C ALA A 113 6.97 2.72 -14.92
N LEU A 114 6.02 1.87 -15.29
CA LEU A 114 5.07 2.25 -16.31
C LEU A 114 4.58 3.63 -15.88
N ASP A 115 4.93 4.66 -16.66
CA ASP A 115 4.57 6.04 -16.38
C ASP A 115 3.09 6.07 -15.95
N GLY A 116 2.83 6.54 -14.72
CA GLY A 116 1.48 6.60 -14.15
C GLY A 116 1.23 5.73 -12.91
N LEU A 117 2.11 4.82 -12.49
CA LEU A 117 1.97 4.11 -11.19
C LEU A 117 2.25 5.05 -10.01
N SER A 118 1.30 5.15 -9.06
CA SER A 118 1.37 6.02 -7.88
C SER A 118 0.78 5.34 -6.64
N MET A 119 1.45 5.51 -5.49
CA MET A 119 0.89 5.16 -4.16
C MET A 119 -0.04 6.25 -3.62
N GLU A 120 0.02 7.46 -4.18
CA GLU A 120 -0.96 8.51 -3.93
C GLU A 120 -2.11 8.38 -4.94
N ARG A 121 -3.35 8.43 -4.45
CA ARG A 121 -4.54 8.27 -5.28
C ARG A 121 -4.72 9.51 -6.18
N PRO A 122 -4.75 9.37 -7.52
CA PRO A 122 -4.91 10.51 -8.44
C PRO A 122 -6.29 11.17 -8.39
N TRP A 123 -7.31 10.45 -7.93
CA TRP A 123 -8.70 10.90 -7.87
C TRP A 123 -9.23 10.97 -6.43
N LYS A 124 -10.21 11.84 -6.20
CA LYS A 124 -10.90 11.95 -4.90
C LYS A 124 -11.99 10.88 -4.73
N CYS A 125 -12.74 10.62 -5.80
CA CYS A 125 -13.75 9.57 -5.91
C CYS A 125 -13.70 9.00 -7.33
N CYS A 126 -14.22 7.79 -7.54
CA CYS A 126 -14.27 7.18 -8.87
C CYS A 126 -15.48 6.25 -9.02
N ASP A 127 -16.33 6.45 -10.03
CA ASP A 127 -17.51 5.62 -10.29
C ASP A 127 -17.22 4.38 -11.17
N ASN A 128 -16.30 4.49 -12.12
CA ASN A 128 -15.90 3.41 -13.04
C ASN A 128 -14.52 2.86 -12.68
N ILE A 129 -14.45 2.28 -11.48
CA ILE A 129 -13.22 1.78 -10.90
C ILE A 129 -12.87 0.39 -11.43
N LYS A 130 -11.65 0.21 -11.92
CA LYS A 130 -11.18 -1.05 -12.49
C LYS A 130 -9.94 -1.53 -11.78
N ARG A 131 -10.00 -2.74 -11.22
CA ARG A 131 -8.82 -3.48 -10.78
C ARG A 131 -8.06 -3.99 -11.99
N LEU A 132 -6.74 -3.74 -12.03
CA LEU A 132 -5.89 -4.31 -13.06
C LEU A 132 -5.73 -5.83 -12.87
N PRO A 133 -5.54 -6.59 -13.95
CA PRO A 133 -5.43 -8.06 -13.90
C PRO A 133 -4.12 -8.53 -13.23
N THR A 134 -3.17 -7.64 -13.04
CA THR A 134 -1.95 -7.91 -12.27
C THR A 134 -2.31 -8.38 -10.86
N LYS A 135 -1.52 -9.30 -10.29
CA LYS A 135 -1.74 -9.87 -8.95
C LYS A 135 -0.76 -9.37 -7.86
N PRO A 136 -0.39 -8.07 -7.79
CA PRO A 136 0.37 -7.57 -6.66
C PRO A 136 -0.51 -7.50 -5.41
N ASP A 137 0.13 -7.49 -4.24
CA ASP A 137 -0.51 -7.23 -2.95
C ASP A 137 0.16 -6.00 -2.31
N PRO A 138 -0.48 -4.82 -2.30
CA PRO A 138 -1.89 -4.57 -2.58
C PRO A 138 -2.26 -4.52 -4.07
N PRO A 139 -3.55 -4.54 -4.46
CA PRO A 139 -3.97 -4.48 -5.85
C PRO A 139 -3.64 -3.14 -6.54
N GLN A 140 -3.59 -3.18 -7.88
CA GLN A 140 -3.49 -1.99 -8.72
C GLN A 140 -4.87 -1.63 -9.31
N TRP A 141 -5.15 -0.34 -9.38
CA TRP A 141 -6.45 0.21 -9.75
C TRP A 141 -6.31 1.34 -10.77
N ARG A 142 -7.29 1.47 -11.66
CA ARG A 142 -7.44 2.60 -12.58
C ARG A 142 -8.86 3.12 -12.50
N CYS A 143 -9.01 4.44 -12.50
CA CYS A 143 -10.30 5.08 -12.65
C CYS A 143 -10.62 5.36 -14.11
N ASN A 144 -11.74 4.82 -14.62
CA ASN A 144 -12.20 5.06 -15.99
C ASN A 144 -13.40 6.02 -16.04
N ASP A 145 -13.46 6.99 -15.13
CA ASP A 145 -14.43 8.07 -15.20
C ASP A 145 -14.09 8.99 -16.36
N GLU A 146 -15.13 9.46 -17.05
CA GLU A 146 -14.98 10.41 -18.14
C GLU A 146 -14.87 11.83 -17.57
N LEU A 147 -13.68 12.42 -17.68
CA LEU A 147 -13.32 13.74 -17.18
C LEU A 147 -13.27 14.76 -18.32
N GLU A 148 -13.55 16.03 -17.99
CA GLU A 148 -13.23 17.12 -18.93
C GLU A 148 -11.72 17.23 -19.13
N PRO A 149 -11.22 17.66 -20.30
CA PRO A 149 -9.79 17.72 -20.58
C PRO A 149 -8.97 18.47 -19.51
N SER A 150 -9.50 19.60 -19.04
CA SER A 150 -8.88 20.42 -17.98
C SER A 150 -8.79 19.69 -16.63
N GLN A 151 -9.81 18.91 -16.29
CA GLN A 151 -9.83 18.11 -15.05
C GLN A 151 -8.82 16.98 -15.11
N CYS A 152 -8.71 16.31 -16.27
CA CYS A 152 -7.75 15.23 -16.44
C CYS A 152 -6.31 15.74 -16.34
N THR A 153 -5.96 16.82 -17.05
CA THR A 153 -4.60 17.39 -16.98
C THR A 153 -4.22 17.98 -15.63
N ALA A 154 -5.21 18.34 -14.80
CA ALA A 154 -4.96 18.88 -13.46
C ALA A 154 -4.76 17.79 -12.40
N ALA A 155 -5.39 16.63 -12.57
CA ALA A 155 -5.38 15.55 -11.57
C ALA A 155 -4.44 14.39 -11.94
N CYS A 156 -4.18 14.18 -13.22
CA CYS A 156 -3.50 12.99 -13.74
C CYS A 156 -2.24 13.36 -14.52
N LYS A 157 -1.23 12.49 -14.44
CA LYS A 157 0.00 12.60 -15.22
C LYS A 157 -0.23 12.20 -16.68
N SER A 158 -1.04 11.17 -16.91
CA SER A 158 -1.40 10.70 -18.25
C SER A 158 -2.92 10.64 -18.45
N CYS A 159 -3.37 11.08 -19.62
CA CYS A 159 -4.77 11.15 -20.03
C CYS A 159 -4.96 10.51 -21.41
N ARG A 160 -6.00 9.69 -21.56
CA ARG A 160 -6.40 9.08 -22.84
C ARG A 160 -7.82 9.50 -23.21
N GLU A 161 -8.11 9.63 -24.50
CA GLU A 161 -9.47 9.87 -24.97
C GLU A 161 -10.42 8.72 -24.59
N ALA A 162 -11.60 9.09 -24.08
CA ALA A 162 -12.68 8.15 -23.83
C ALA A 162 -13.26 7.63 -25.16
N PRO A 163 -13.75 6.38 -25.22
CA PRO A 163 -14.46 5.89 -26.39
C PRO A 163 -15.72 6.75 -26.65
N GLY A 164 -15.76 7.49 -27.76
CA GLY A 164 -16.88 8.38 -28.07
C GLY A 164 -16.63 9.30 -29.26
N PRO A 165 -17.60 10.17 -29.61
CA PRO A 165 -17.43 11.19 -30.65
C PRO A 165 -16.36 12.21 -30.23
N PHE A 166 -15.56 12.64 -31.20
CA PHE A 166 -14.50 13.64 -30.99
C PHE A 166 -15.05 15.08 -31.14
N PRO A 167 -14.63 16.07 -30.33
CA PRO A 167 -13.71 15.96 -29.18
C PRO A 167 -14.37 15.26 -27.98
N GLY A 168 -13.72 14.21 -27.50
CA GLY A 168 -14.23 13.38 -26.42
C GLY A 168 -13.73 13.82 -25.05
N LYS A 169 -14.42 13.34 -24.01
CA LYS A 169 -13.91 13.41 -22.64
C LYS A 169 -12.62 12.59 -22.50
N LEU A 170 -11.81 12.89 -21.50
CA LEU A 170 -10.57 12.17 -21.21
C LEU A 170 -10.75 11.21 -20.04
N ILE A 171 -9.95 10.16 -20.01
CA ILE A 171 -9.85 9.18 -18.94
C ILE A 171 -8.44 9.26 -18.36
N CYS A 172 -8.35 9.33 -17.03
CA CYS A 172 -7.09 9.26 -16.29
C CYS A 172 -6.43 7.88 -16.47
N GLU A 173 -5.22 7.84 -17.00
CA GLU A 173 -4.50 6.56 -17.20
C GLU A 173 -3.66 6.14 -16.00
N ASP A 174 -3.44 7.07 -15.07
CA ASP A 174 -2.68 6.84 -13.84
C ASP A 174 -3.25 5.64 -13.07
N ILE A 175 -2.33 4.85 -12.53
CA ILE A 175 -2.60 3.62 -11.82
C ILE A 175 -2.33 3.86 -10.35
N TYR A 176 -3.35 3.69 -9.53
CA TYR A 176 -3.22 3.71 -8.08
C TYR A 176 -2.83 2.33 -7.56
N TRP A 177 -1.80 2.24 -6.74
CA TRP A 177 -1.38 1.01 -6.07
C TRP A 177 -1.68 1.10 -4.57
N GLY A 178 -2.68 0.36 -4.11
CA GLY A 178 -3.12 0.40 -2.72
C GLY A 178 -4.29 -0.52 -2.44
N ALA A 179 -4.61 -0.73 -1.16
CA ALA A 179 -5.66 -1.66 -0.76
C ALA A 179 -7.07 -1.13 -1.09
N ASP A 180 -7.30 0.17 -0.86
CA ASP A 180 -8.57 0.85 -1.09
C ASP A 180 -8.47 1.85 -2.25
N PRO A 181 -9.18 1.63 -3.37
CA PRO A 181 -9.15 2.53 -4.51
C PRO A 181 -9.98 3.81 -4.33
N GLY A 182 -10.70 3.93 -3.22
CA GLY A 182 -11.42 5.13 -2.80
C GLY A 182 -12.92 5.05 -2.96
N PRO A 183 -13.64 6.06 -2.46
CA PRO A 183 -15.08 6.07 -2.48
C PRO A 183 -15.61 6.27 -3.90
N PHE A 184 -16.84 5.79 -4.12
CA PHE A 184 -17.61 6.16 -5.29
C PHE A 184 -18.05 7.61 -5.23
N CYS A 185 -18.15 8.27 -6.38
CA CYS A 185 -18.74 9.61 -6.44
C CYS A 185 -20.25 9.54 -6.23
N THR A 186 -20.87 8.44 -6.67
CA THR A 186 -22.29 8.14 -6.47
C THR A 186 -22.46 6.91 -5.58
N PRO A 187 -23.08 7.03 -4.38
CA PRO A 187 -23.35 5.89 -3.51
C PRO A 187 -24.18 4.82 -4.20
N ARG A 188 -23.84 3.54 -3.97
CA ARG A 188 -24.51 2.38 -4.56
C ARG A 188 -25.40 1.70 -3.54
N PRO A 189 -26.54 1.11 -3.96
CA PRO A 189 -27.46 0.47 -3.04
C PRO A 189 -26.85 -0.68 -2.22
N TRP A 190 -25.83 -1.36 -2.74
CA TRP A 190 -25.17 -2.49 -2.09
C TRP A 190 -23.84 -2.13 -1.39
N GLY A 191 -23.47 -0.85 -1.34
CA GLY A 191 -22.25 -0.38 -0.70
C GLY A 191 -21.01 -0.42 -1.61
N ASP A 192 -19.85 -0.77 -1.02
CA ASP A 192 -18.54 -0.56 -1.63
C ASP A 192 -18.13 -1.60 -2.68
N CYS A 193 -18.77 -2.77 -2.67
CA CYS A 193 -18.40 -3.88 -3.55
C CYS A 193 -19.59 -4.77 -3.90
N CYS A 194 -19.48 -5.54 -4.97
CA CYS A 194 -20.47 -6.55 -5.36
C CYS A 194 -19.81 -7.73 -6.09
N ASP A 195 -19.92 -8.94 -5.54
CA ASP A 195 -19.40 -10.18 -6.11
C ASP A 195 -20.32 -10.73 -7.22
N LYS A 196 -21.65 -10.66 -7.03
CA LYS A 196 -22.68 -11.19 -7.95
C LYS A 196 -23.47 -10.07 -8.61
N ALA A 197 -22.78 -9.21 -9.36
CA ALA A 197 -23.40 -8.15 -10.12
C ALA A 197 -24.06 -8.68 -11.41
N PHE A 198 -25.33 -8.34 -11.60
CA PHE A 198 -26.06 -8.59 -12.85
C PHE A 198 -26.38 -7.25 -13.54
N CYS A 199 -25.71 -6.98 -14.65
CA CYS A 199 -25.83 -5.75 -15.40
C CYS A 199 -26.42 -6.00 -16.79
N ASN A 200 -27.22 -5.06 -17.30
CA ASN A 200 -27.58 -5.05 -18.72
C ASN A 200 -26.39 -4.58 -19.59
N LYS A 201 -26.54 -4.65 -20.91
CA LYS A 201 -25.52 -4.24 -21.89
C LYS A 201 -25.60 -2.75 -22.28
N MET A 202 -26.36 -1.93 -21.55
CA MET A 202 -26.43 -0.49 -21.82
C MET A 202 -25.16 0.21 -21.31
N ASN A 203 -24.91 1.43 -21.78
CA ASN A 203 -23.80 2.27 -21.31
C ASN A 203 -24.33 3.66 -20.91
N PRO A 204 -24.40 4.02 -19.61
CA PRO A 204 -24.03 3.20 -18.45
C PRO A 204 -24.98 2.01 -18.25
N PRO A 205 -24.49 0.89 -17.66
CA PRO A 205 -25.32 -0.28 -17.44
C PRO A 205 -26.30 -0.06 -16.29
N THR A 206 -27.47 -0.69 -16.34
CA THR A 206 -28.32 -0.87 -15.15
C THR A 206 -27.99 -2.20 -14.50
N CYS A 207 -27.50 -2.15 -13.27
CA CYS A 207 -27.05 -3.29 -12.49
C CYS A 207 -27.95 -3.56 -11.29
N ARG A 208 -27.91 -4.80 -10.81
CA ARG A 208 -28.40 -5.23 -9.49
C ARG A 208 -27.32 -6.09 -8.84
N CYS A 209 -27.19 -6.03 -7.52
CA CYS A 209 -26.28 -6.90 -6.77
C CYS A 209 -27.06 -8.02 -6.08
N MET A 210 -26.66 -9.27 -6.30
CA MET A 210 -27.30 -10.45 -5.71
C MET A 210 -26.46 -11.04 -4.57
N ASP A 211 -25.67 -10.21 -3.91
CA ASP A 211 -24.86 -10.63 -2.77
C ASP A 211 -25.74 -10.83 -1.54
N GLU A 212 -25.49 -11.92 -0.82
CA GLU A 212 -26.18 -12.25 0.42
C GLU A 212 -25.34 -11.78 1.61
N VAL A 213 -25.67 -10.59 2.09
CA VAL A 213 -24.95 -9.87 3.13
C VAL A 213 -25.60 -10.07 4.51
N LYS A 214 -24.86 -9.77 5.58
CA LYS A 214 -25.41 -9.79 6.94
C LYS A 214 -26.44 -8.69 7.18
N GLU A 215 -26.24 -7.55 6.50
CA GLU A 215 -27.06 -6.36 6.56
C GLU A 215 -26.87 -5.59 5.24
N CYS A 216 -27.94 -5.00 4.70
CA CYS A 216 -27.84 -4.18 3.49
C CYS A 216 -27.17 -2.83 3.80
N ALA A 217 -26.56 -2.20 2.79
CA ALA A 217 -26.03 -0.85 2.95
C ALA A 217 -27.16 0.19 3.10
N ASP A 218 -26.86 1.32 3.73
CA ASP A 218 -27.81 2.42 4.00
C ASP A 218 -28.49 2.96 2.73
N ALA A 219 -27.81 2.85 1.58
CA ALA A 219 -28.33 3.29 0.30
C ALA A 219 -29.37 2.32 -0.31
N CYS A 220 -29.52 1.11 0.25
CA CYS A 220 -30.49 0.13 -0.22
C CYS A 220 -31.91 0.49 0.23
N LYS A 221 -32.84 0.61 -0.71
CA LYS A 221 -34.26 0.89 -0.42
C LYS A 221 -35.09 -0.38 -0.22
N ASP A 222 -34.77 -1.45 -0.95
CA ASP A 222 -35.47 -2.75 -0.88
C ASP A 222 -34.52 -3.86 -0.40
N CYS A 223 -34.34 -3.92 0.93
CA CYS A 223 -33.54 -4.95 1.59
C CYS A 223 -34.40 -6.15 2.00
N GLN A 224 -34.21 -7.29 1.34
CA GLN A 224 -35.04 -8.48 1.57
C GLN A 224 -34.25 -9.60 2.25
N ARG A 225 -34.87 -10.26 3.24
CA ARG A 225 -34.30 -11.45 3.91
C ARG A 225 -34.35 -12.66 2.98
N VAL A 226 -33.28 -13.45 2.93
CA VAL A 226 -33.23 -14.74 2.23
C VAL A 226 -33.82 -15.82 3.14
N GLU A 227 -34.97 -16.38 2.76
CA GLU A 227 -35.72 -17.29 3.62
C GLU A 227 -34.93 -18.53 4.05
N SER A 228 -34.14 -19.10 3.15
CA SER A 228 -33.37 -20.34 3.35
C SER A 228 -32.01 -20.15 4.03
N SER A 229 -31.69 -18.95 4.50
CA SER A 229 -30.38 -18.63 5.06
C SER A 229 -30.34 -18.78 6.58
N GLU A 230 -29.47 -19.66 7.06
CA GLU A 230 -29.06 -19.78 8.46
C GLU A 230 -27.53 -19.67 8.55
N PRO A 231 -26.96 -18.60 9.15
CA PRO A 231 -27.63 -17.46 9.77
C PRO A 231 -28.40 -16.57 8.77
N PRO A 232 -29.34 -15.72 9.24
CA PRO A 232 -30.09 -14.81 8.38
C PRO A 232 -29.20 -13.95 7.50
N ARG A 233 -29.48 -13.93 6.20
CA ARG A 233 -28.84 -13.08 5.20
C ARG A 233 -29.88 -12.21 4.50
N TYR A 234 -29.42 -11.10 3.94
CA TYR A 234 -30.23 -10.15 3.21
C TYR A 234 -29.64 -9.89 1.82
N VAL A 235 -30.50 -9.54 0.88
CA VAL A 235 -30.13 -9.18 -0.49
C VAL A 235 -30.79 -7.85 -0.82
N CYS A 236 -30.00 -6.90 -1.30
CA CYS A 236 -30.52 -5.64 -1.82
C CYS A 236 -31.13 -5.85 -3.22
N LYS A 237 -32.40 -5.52 -3.40
CA LYS A 237 -33.12 -5.69 -4.67
C LYS A 237 -33.11 -4.46 -5.57
N ASP A 238 -32.50 -3.38 -5.09
CA ASP A 238 -32.41 -2.13 -5.84
C ASP A 238 -31.73 -2.31 -7.20
N ARG A 239 -32.20 -1.52 -8.16
CA ARG A 239 -31.57 -1.35 -9.46
C ARG A 239 -30.83 -0.02 -9.46
N PHE A 240 -29.60 -0.05 -9.93
CA PHE A 240 -28.75 1.13 -10.03
C PHE A 240 -28.25 1.30 -11.46
N THR A 241 -28.33 2.52 -12.00
CA THR A 241 -27.74 2.84 -13.29
C THR A 241 -26.32 3.35 -13.05
N GLY A 242 -25.34 2.54 -13.45
CA GLY A 242 -23.91 2.73 -13.27
C GLY A 242 -23.20 1.39 -13.11
N HIS A 243 -21.86 1.42 -13.15
CA HIS A 243 -21.07 0.21 -12.88
C HIS A 243 -21.40 -0.34 -11.48
N PRO A 244 -21.23 -1.64 -11.20
CA PRO A 244 -21.58 -2.22 -9.90
C PRO A 244 -20.52 -1.99 -8.81
N GLY A 245 -19.26 -1.83 -9.18
CA GLY A 245 -18.13 -1.62 -8.27
C GLY A 245 -17.11 -2.76 -8.39
N PRO A 246 -16.06 -2.78 -7.56
CA PRO A 246 -15.16 -3.90 -7.49
C PRO A 246 -15.86 -5.13 -6.87
N VAL A 247 -15.29 -6.30 -7.12
CA VAL A 247 -15.67 -7.52 -6.39
C VAL A 247 -15.14 -7.44 -4.96
N CYS A 248 -15.93 -7.90 -4.00
CA CYS A 248 -15.57 -7.90 -2.58
C CYS A 248 -14.44 -8.87 -2.29
N LYS A 249 -14.44 -10.03 -2.96
CA LYS A 249 -13.37 -11.02 -2.86
C LYS A 249 -12.71 -11.21 -4.23
N PRO A 250 -11.37 -11.09 -4.32
CA PRO A 250 -10.67 -11.57 -5.50
C PRO A 250 -11.07 -13.04 -5.71
N ARG A 251 -11.50 -13.41 -6.92
CA ARG A 251 -11.64 -14.83 -7.25
C ARG A 251 -10.25 -15.46 -7.08
N ALA A 252 -10.14 -16.46 -6.23
CA ALA A 252 -9.00 -17.36 -6.28
C ALA A 252 -9.08 -18.07 -7.63
N GLU A 253 -8.35 -17.58 -8.62
CA GLU A 253 -8.12 -18.33 -9.85
C GLU A 253 -7.21 -19.49 -9.48
N ASN A 254 -7.76 -20.70 -9.51
CA ASN A 254 -7.01 -21.95 -9.61
C ASN A 254 -6.35 -22.04 -10.99
#